data_AF-B5FA08-F1
#
_entry.id   AF-B5FA08-F1
#
_cell.length_a   1.000
_cell.length_b   1.000
_cell.length_c   1.000
_cell.angle_alpha   90.00
_cell.angle_beta   90.00
_cell.angle_gamma   90.00
#
_symmetry.space_group_name_H-M   'P 1'
#
loop_
_entity.id
_entity.type
_entity.pdbx_description
1 polymer ?
#
loop_
_entity_poly.entity_id
_entity_poly.type
_entity_poly.pdbx_seq_one_letter_code
_entity_poly.pdbx_strand_id
1 'polypeptide(L)' 'MGDEIYEINPDLCTECKGHYDAPTCQSVCPISNCVISDPDNVETDEELLEKFVKIQGLA' A
#
# COMPACT_ATOMS: atom_id res chain seq x y z
N MET A 1 12.41 -21.82 -6.63
CA MET A 1 12.47 -20.92 -5.47
C MET A 1 11.47 -19.82 -5.79
N GLY A 2 10.45 -19.64 -4.96
CA GLY A 2 9.63 -18.42 -5.07
C GLY A 2 10.55 -17.23 -4.78
N ASP A 3 10.21 -16.07 -5.34
CA ASP A 3 11.06 -14.88 -5.22
C ASP A 3 11.43 -14.63 -3.75
N GLU A 4 12.69 -14.29 -3.50
CA GLU A 4 13.27 -14.19 -2.16
C GLU A 4 12.66 -13.05 -1.31
N ILE A 5 11.67 -12.32 -1.87
CA ILE A 5 10.98 -11.17 -1.31
C ILE A 5 9.50 -11.20 -1.68
N TYR A 6 8.67 -10.56 -0.85
CA TYR A 6 7.27 -10.25 -1.19
C TYR A 6 7.21 -8.93 -1.95
N GLU A 7 6.36 -8.85 -2.97
CA GLU A 7 6.14 -7.66 -3.78
C GLU A 7 4.74 -7.07 -3.52
N ILE A 8 4.65 -5.74 -3.46
CA ILE A 8 3.39 -5.01 -3.35
C ILE A 8 3.02 -4.52 -4.75
N ASN A 9 1.81 -4.87 -5.21
CA ASN A 9 1.27 -4.28 -6.44
C ASN A 9 0.85 -2.82 -6.19
N PRO A 10 1.48 -1.81 -6.82
CA PRO A 10 1.16 -0.40 -6.60
C PRO A 10 -0.27 -0.04 -7.01
N ASP A 11 -0.86 -0.75 -7.99
CA ASP A 11 -2.25 -0.51 -8.43
C ASP A 11 -3.28 -0.86 -7.34
N LEU A 12 -2.88 -1.64 -6.33
CA LEU A 12 -3.72 -2.05 -5.21
C LEU A 12 -3.28 -1.45 -3.86
N CYS A 13 -2.13 -0.79 -3.81
CA CYS A 13 -1.63 -0.16 -2.60
C CYS A 13 -2.31 1.20 -2.40
N THR A 14 -3.12 1.34 -1.33
CA THR A 14 -3.70 2.62 -0.92
C THR A 14 -2.97 3.22 0.29
N GLU A 15 -1.79 2.68 0.63
CA GLU A 15 -1.13 2.93 1.91
C GLU A 15 -2.06 2.71 3.13
N CYS A 16 -3.03 1.80 2.97
CA CYS A 16 -4.14 1.55 3.90
C CYS A 16 -5.12 2.72 4.11
N LYS A 17 -4.98 3.84 3.40
CA LYS A 17 -5.96 4.94 3.44
C LYS A 17 -7.33 4.44 3.01
N GLY A 18 -8.37 4.92 3.71
CA GLY A 18 -9.75 4.43 3.59
C GLY A 18 -10.08 3.22 4.47
N HIS A 19 -9.07 2.51 5.01
CA HIS A 19 -9.25 1.39 5.93
C HIS A 19 -8.67 1.64 7.32
N TYR A 20 -7.44 2.15 7.40
CA TYR A 20 -6.68 2.36 8.63
C TYR A 20 -5.87 3.67 8.57
N ASP A 21 -5.44 4.16 9.73
CA ASP A 21 -4.64 5.39 9.83
C ASP A 21 -3.16 5.18 9.43
N ALA A 22 -2.69 3.93 9.41
CA ALA A 22 -1.31 3.57 9.10
C ALA A 22 -1.21 2.25 8.30
N PRO A 23 -0.13 2.03 7.53
CA PRO A 23 0.08 0.79 6.79
C PRO A 23 0.19 -0.43 7.72
N THR A 24 -0.74 -1.36 7.57
CA THR A 24 -0.77 -2.59 8.37
C THR A 24 0.40 -3.52 8.00
N CYS A 25 0.80 -3.56 6.72
CA CYS A 25 1.95 -4.32 6.23
C CYS A 25 3.26 -3.92 6.94
N GLN A 26 3.50 -2.62 7.16
CA GLN A 26 4.64 -2.13 7.93
C GLN A 26 4.55 -2.53 9.41
N SER A 27 3.34 -2.50 9.98
CA SER A 27 3.11 -2.78 11.41
C SER A 27 3.36 -4.24 11.78
N VAL A 28 3.15 -5.17 10.84
CA VAL A 28 3.31 -6.62 11.09
C VAL A 28 4.62 -7.19 10.59
N CYS A 29 5.36 -6.46 9.74
CA CYS A 29 6.61 -6.95 9.20
C CYS A 29 7.66 -7.08 10.32
N PRO A 30 8.25 -8.27 10.54
CA PRO A 30 9.25 -8.46 11.59
C PRO A 30 10.61 -7.83 11.24
N ILE A 31 10.79 -7.38 10.00
CA ILE A 31 12.03 -6.78 9.49
C ILE A 31 11.83 -5.27 9.37
N SER A 32 12.61 -4.51 10.14
CA SER A 32 12.61 -3.04 10.07
C SER A 32 13.00 -2.55 8.67
N ASN A 33 12.25 -1.58 8.14
CA ASN A 33 12.48 -0.96 6.82
C ASN A 33 12.43 -1.94 5.64
N CYS A 34 11.73 -3.07 5.76
CA CYS A 34 11.48 -3.96 4.62
C CYS A 34 10.35 -3.45 3.71
N VAL A 35 9.33 -2.82 4.29
CA VAL A 35 8.24 -2.16 3.55
C VAL A 35 8.40 -0.65 3.70
N ILE A 36 8.71 0.02 2.59
CA ILE A 36 9.01 1.46 2.54
C ILE A 36 8.09 2.15 1.52
N SER A 37 8.05 3.47 1.56
CA SER A 37 7.39 4.27 0.51
C SER A 37 8.13 4.09 -0.81
N ASP A 38 7.37 3.91 -1.89
CA ASP A 38 7.91 3.70 -3.23
C ASP A 38 8.15 5.06 -3.92
N PRO A 39 9.41 5.42 -4.24
CA PRO A 39 9.71 6.69 -4.90
C PRO A 39 9.20 6.77 -6.35
N ASP A 40 8.90 5.64 -6.99
CA ASP A 40 8.36 5.61 -8.36
C ASP A 40 6.83 5.73 -8.38
N ASN A 41 6.17 5.54 -7.23
CA ASN A 41 4.72 5.60 -7.05
C ASN A 41 4.35 6.54 -5.89
N VAL A 42 4.78 7.81 -5.99
CA VAL A 42 4.43 8.83 -4.99
C VAL A 42 3.02 9.34 -5.25
N GLU A 43 2.13 9.14 -4.29
CA GLU A 43 0.71 9.50 -4.37
C GLU A 43 0.31 10.41 -3.22
N THR A 44 -0.67 11.26 -3.46
CA THR A 44 -1.30 12.12 -2.46
C THR A 44 -2.41 11.36 -1.70
N ASP A 45 -2.77 11.85 -0.52
CA ASP A 45 -3.89 11.29 0.27
C ASP A 45 -5.20 11.23 -0.55
N GLU A 46 -5.44 12.20 -1.44
CA GLU A 46 -6.62 12.22 -2.32
C GLU A 46 -6.56 11.11 -3.38
N GLU A 47 -5.42 10.94 -4.05
CA GLU A 47 -5.21 9.87 -5.04
C GLU A 47 -5.35 8.48 -4.43
N LEU A 48 -4.81 8.27 -3.23
CA LEU A 48 -4.93 7.00 -2.49
C LEU A 48 -6.38 6.69 -2.11
N LEU A 49 -7.16 7.71 -1.72
CA LEU A 49 -8.59 7.56 -1.41
C LEU A 49 -9.43 7.30 -2.67
N GLU A 50 -9.13 7.97 -3.79
CA GLU A 50 -9.77 7.66 -5.07
C GLU A 50 -9.50 6.22 -5.52
N LYS A 51 -8.25 5.76 -5.35
CA LYS A 51 -7.87 4.37 -5.64
C LYS A 51 -8.66 3.40 -4.76
N PHE A 52 -8.80 3.69 -3.46
CA PHE A 52 -9.64 2.91 -2.55
C PHE A 52 -11.09 2.79 -3.05
N VAL A 53 -11.71 3.91 -3.46
CA VAL A 53 -13.09 3.93 -4.00
C VAL A 53 -13.20 3.02 -5.23
N LYS A 54 -12.23 3.09 -6.15
CA LYS A 54 -12.19 2.24 -7.35
C LYS A 54 -12.05 0.75 -7.01
N ILE A 55 -11.13 0.39 -6.10
CA ILE A 55 -10.87 -1.00 -5.70
C ILE A 55 -12.09 -1.61 -5.01
N GLN A 56 -12.76 -0.85 -4.14
CA GLN A 56 -13.94 -1.33 -3.41
C GLN A 56 -15.24 -1.29 -4.23
N GLY A 57 -15.20 -0.79 -5.46
CA GLY A 57 -16.39 -0.67 -6.32
C GLY A 57 -17.43 0.31 -5.77
N LEU A 58 -16.97 1.37 -5.11
CA LEU A 58 -17.82 2.44 -4.56
C LEU A 58 -18.04 3.61 -5.54
N ALA A 59 -17.51 3.48 -6.76
CA ALA A 59 -17.64 4.43 -7.86
C ALA A 59 -18.92 4.20 -8.69
#